data_AF-A0A957NUE1-F1
#
_entry.id   AF-A0A957NUE1-F1
#
_cell.length_a   1.000
_cell.length_b   1.000
_cell.length_c   1.000
_cell.angle_alpha   90.00
_cell.angle_beta   90.00
_cell.angle_gamma   90.00
#
_symmetry.space_group_name_H-M   'P 1'
#
loop_
_entity.id
_entity.type
_entity.pdbx_description
1 polymer ?
#
loop_
_entity_poly.entity_id
_entity_poly.type
_entity_poly.pdbx_seq_one_letter_code
_entity_poly.pdbx_strand_id
1 'polypeptide(L)'
;MSISWGSSAKLYAIGNGQFQVSAASANTCPEGQYLDLSTNTCRNLAKNFGFKADEFASHHGSKEVTLSDCSQNALLTALDSVRSGGGTVKVPACTININQNIDIPSGVLLEGAGISKTKLQASSSFTGNLLRIYHQEHVVVRDLSIDGGGSISTGISTQYSHNVMVERVDAGNADGAGMRFRYSRNFTVRYSASHDAKTYHGIGTKDCFPKSSTPDEQECADSAGSVSPGALWTNNYAIYSNRFYKNGEYGLDSHSSDGEVAGNVMEGNRYGTKFPDASNLWIHHNRIVNNREWGSHLYATVDIAARAPHNVVFYENEISGNGSYPIMMRAPANNVYLIN
;
A
#
# COMPACT_ATOMS: atom_id res chain seq x y z
N MET A 1 -24.90 -18.66 39.83
CA MET A 1 -25.33 -18.18 38.50
C MET A 1 -24.22 -18.57 37.52
N SER A 2 -24.41 -19.68 36.81
CA SER A 2 -23.40 -20.33 35.96
C SER A 2 -23.67 -20.02 34.50
N ILE A 3 -22.69 -19.45 33.80
CA ILE A 3 -22.76 -19.25 32.34
C ILE A 3 -21.83 -20.28 31.70
N SER A 4 -22.43 -21.25 31.01
CA SER A 4 -21.73 -22.18 30.14
C SER A 4 -21.43 -21.51 28.80
N TRP A 5 -20.19 -21.60 28.34
CA TRP A 5 -19.85 -21.30 26.94
C TRP A 5 -19.75 -22.61 26.17
N GLY A 6 -20.72 -22.79 25.27
CA GLY A 6 -20.81 -23.94 24.38
C GLY A 6 -19.65 -24.00 23.40
N SER A 7 -19.14 -25.22 23.22
CA SER A 7 -18.18 -25.63 22.23
C SER A 7 -18.75 -25.57 20.81
N SER A 8 -18.08 -24.86 19.91
CA SER A 8 -17.85 -25.29 18.52
C SER A 8 -16.89 -24.33 17.82
N ALA A 9 -15.57 -24.55 18.00
CA ALA A 9 -14.58 -23.95 17.11
C ALA A 9 -14.65 -24.67 15.77
N LYS A 10 -15.22 -24.03 14.75
CA LYS A 10 -15.07 -24.48 13.36
C LYS A 10 -13.68 -24.07 12.89
N LEU A 11 -12.81 -25.06 12.73
CA LEU A 11 -11.53 -24.92 12.05
C LEU A 11 -11.83 -24.66 10.56
N TYR A 12 -11.74 -23.41 10.11
CA TYR A 12 -11.73 -23.12 8.67
C TYR A 12 -10.31 -23.39 8.16
N ALA A 13 -10.15 -24.49 7.43
CA ALA A 13 -8.96 -24.70 6.61
C ALA A 13 -8.95 -23.60 5.54
N ILE A 14 -8.09 -22.60 5.72
CA ILE A 14 -7.77 -21.61 4.68
C ILE A 14 -6.90 -22.35 3.67
N GLY A 15 -7.53 -22.91 2.63
CA GLY A 15 -6.81 -23.45 1.49
C GLY A 15 -5.95 -22.35 0.87
N ASN A 16 -4.78 -22.74 0.34
CA ASN A 16 -3.89 -21.91 -0.48
C ASN A 16 -4.59 -21.48 -1.78
N GLY A 17 -5.66 -20.70 -1.67
CA GLY A 17 -6.47 -20.23 -2.78
C GLY A 17 -5.66 -19.25 -3.59
N GLN A 18 -5.02 -19.74 -4.65
CA GLN A 18 -4.59 -18.92 -5.76
C GLN A 18 -5.80 -18.10 -6.23
N PHE A 19 -5.70 -16.78 -6.06
CA PHE A 19 -6.72 -15.85 -6.48
C PHE A 19 -6.72 -15.83 -8.02
N GLN A 20 -7.66 -16.55 -8.63
CA GLN A 20 -7.87 -16.51 -10.08
C GLN A 20 -8.65 -15.24 -10.41
N VAL A 21 -7.93 -14.16 -10.77
CA VAL A 21 -8.54 -12.96 -11.34
C VAL A 21 -8.75 -13.22 -12.83
N SER A 22 -10.00 -13.39 -13.26
CA SER A 22 -10.33 -13.48 -14.68
C SER A 22 -9.90 -12.21 -15.40
N ALA A 23 -9.44 -12.34 -16.65
CA ALA A 23 -9.02 -11.22 -17.48
C ALA A 23 -10.13 -10.15 -17.58
N ALA A 24 -9.76 -8.87 -17.43
CA ALA A 24 -10.61 -7.69 -17.66
C ALA A 24 -11.81 -7.46 -16.71
N SER A 25 -11.77 -7.93 -15.46
CA SER A 25 -12.86 -7.68 -14.52
C SER A 25 -12.74 -6.29 -13.89
N ALA A 26 -13.79 -5.47 -14.04
CA ALA A 26 -14.03 -4.31 -13.19
C ALA A 26 -13.87 -4.67 -11.70
N ASN A 27 -13.62 -3.66 -10.85
CA ASN A 27 -13.61 -3.86 -9.41
C ASN A 27 -14.90 -4.55 -8.95
N THR A 28 -14.77 -5.47 -8.00
CA THR A 28 -15.93 -6.17 -7.43
C THR A 28 -16.93 -5.19 -6.82
N CYS A 29 -16.44 -4.11 -6.21
CA CYS A 29 -17.27 -3.07 -5.62
C CYS A 29 -17.18 -1.75 -6.41
N PRO A 30 -18.27 -0.95 -6.44
CA PRO A 30 -18.28 0.40 -7.00
C PRO A 30 -17.25 1.34 -6.36
N GLU A 31 -16.97 2.46 -7.02
CA GLU A 31 -16.15 3.52 -6.43
C GLU A 31 -16.74 4.08 -5.13
N GLY A 32 -15.86 4.40 -4.19
CA GLY A 32 -16.25 4.77 -2.82
C GLY A 32 -16.63 3.58 -1.92
N GLN A 33 -16.59 2.35 -2.45
CA GLN A 33 -16.77 1.11 -1.69
C GLN A 33 -15.51 0.25 -1.72
N TYR A 34 -15.42 -0.66 -0.74
CA TYR A 34 -14.40 -1.69 -0.66
C TYR A 34 -15.05 -3.07 -0.50
N LEU A 35 -14.36 -4.10 -0.98
CA LEU A 35 -14.67 -5.49 -0.69
C LEU A 35 -14.09 -5.84 0.68
N ASP A 36 -14.95 -6.12 1.66
CA ASP A 36 -14.54 -6.73 2.91
C ASP A 36 -14.12 -8.18 2.65
N LEU A 37 -12.82 -8.44 2.72
CA LEU A 37 -12.26 -9.76 2.41
C LEU A 37 -12.62 -10.84 3.44
N SER A 38 -13.13 -10.47 4.61
CA SER A 38 -13.59 -11.44 5.62
C SER A 38 -15.00 -11.97 5.32
N THR A 39 -15.87 -11.11 4.76
CA THR A 39 -17.28 -11.42 4.50
C THR A 39 -17.62 -11.52 3.01
N ASN A 40 -16.68 -11.17 2.13
CA ASN A 40 -16.86 -11.05 0.68
C ASN A 40 -18.05 -10.14 0.29
N THR A 41 -18.24 -9.06 1.04
CA THR A 41 -19.35 -8.11 0.86
C THR A 41 -18.80 -6.70 0.57
N CYS A 42 -19.47 -5.96 -0.31
CA CYS A 42 -19.13 -4.56 -0.58
C CYS A 42 -19.65 -3.65 0.53
N ARG A 43 -18.80 -2.75 1.02
CA ARG A 43 -19.08 -1.78 2.10
C ARG A 43 -18.60 -0.39 1.70
N ASN A 44 -19.27 0.65 2.18
CA ASN A 44 -18.83 2.03 1.94
C ASN A 44 -17.55 2.34 2.72
N LEU A 45 -16.65 3.11 2.11
CA LEU A 45 -15.63 3.83 2.85
C LEU A 45 -16.29 4.84 3.80
N ALA A 46 -15.81 4.93 5.03
CA ALA A 46 -16.31 5.84 6.05
C ALA A 46 -15.87 7.29 5.82
N LYS A 47 -14.69 7.50 5.23
CA LYS A 47 -14.13 8.84 4.98
C LYS A 47 -13.91 9.16 3.52
N ASN A 48 -13.80 8.14 2.67
CA ASN A 48 -13.56 8.31 1.24
C ASN A 48 -12.26 9.09 0.97
N PHE A 49 -11.23 8.78 1.76
CA PHE A 49 -9.87 9.27 1.56
C PHE A 49 -9.21 8.65 0.33
N GLY A 50 -8.05 9.18 -0.06
CA GLY A 50 -7.22 8.63 -1.11
C GLY A 50 -7.43 9.30 -2.48
N PHE A 51 -7.24 8.49 -3.52
CA PHE A 51 -7.25 8.86 -4.93
C PHE A 51 -8.52 9.61 -5.34
N LYS A 52 -8.34 10.62 -6.20
CA LYS A 52 -9.38 11.50 -6.72
C LYS A 52 -9.54 11.23 -8.21
N ALA A 53 -10.56 10.44 -8.57
CA ALA A 53 -10.81 10.00 -9.94
C ALA A 53 -11.07 11.18 -10.90
N ASP A 54 -11.81 12.19 -10.47
CA ASP A 54 -12.10 13.38 -11.30
C ASP A 54 -10.84 14.19 -11.60
N GLU A 55 -9.95 14.33 -10.62
CA GLU A 55 -8.64 14.96 -10.81
C GLU A 55 -7.76 14.15 -11.79
N PHE A 56 -7.78 12.82 -11.71
CA PHE A 56 -7.05 12.00 -12.68
C PHE A 56 -7.63 12.13 -14.08
N ALA A 57 -8.96 12.07 -14.22
CA ALA A 57 -9.65 12.18 -15.51
C ALA A 57 -9.38 13.52 -16.21
N SER A 58 -9.20 14.62 -15.46
CA SER A 58 -8.87 15.93 -16.04
C SER A 58 -7.40 16.10 -16.46
N HIS A 59 -6.50 15.24 -15.98
CA HIS A 59 -5.06 15.27 -16.30
C HIS A 59 -4.58 14.10 -17.16
N HIS A 60 -5.41 13.07 -17.34
CA HIS A 60 -5.08 11.92 -18.15
C HIS A 60 -5.17 12.24 -19.64
N GLY A 61 -4.07 12.06 -20.36
CA GLY A 61 -4.02 12.23 -21.81
C GLY A 61 -4.81 11.16 -22.56
N SER A 62 -5.29 11.49 -23.76
CA SER A 62 -6.01 10.53 -24.61
C SER A 62 -5.09 9.56 -25.39
N LYS A 63 -3.77 9.72 -25.29
CA LYS A 63 -2.80 8.90 -26.01
C LYS A 63 -2.78 7.49 -25.40
N GLU A 64 -2.90 6.48 -26.24
CA GLU A 64 -2.76 5.08 -25.84
C GLU A 64 -1.59 4.44 -26.59
N VAL A 65 -0.75 3.70 -25.88
CA VAL A 65 0.40 2.98 -26.42
C VAL A 65 0.37 1.56 -25.91
N THR A 66 0.30 0.59 -26.82
CA THR A 66 0.44 -0.83 -26.47
C THR A 66 1.84 -1.29 -26.82
N LEU A 67 2.51 -1.97 -25.89
CA LEU A 67 3.85 -2.53 -26.13
C LEU A 67 3.79 -3.59 -27.23
N SER A 68 4.67 -3.48 -28.22
CA SER A 68 4.84 -4.44 -29.31
C SER A 68 5.64 -5.68 -28.92
N ASP A 69 6.46 -5.55 -27.88
CA ASP A 69 7.40 -6.58 -27.41
C ASP A 69 7.62 -6.44 -25.90
N CYS A 70 8.01 -7.56 -25.28
CA CYS A 70 8.12 -7.68 -23.83
C CYS A 70 9.53 -7.39 -23.35
N SER A 71 10.00 -6.18 -23.66
CA SER A 71 11.33 -5.70 -23.27
C SER A 71 11.24 -4.47 -22.38
N GLN A 72 12.24 -4.28 -21.51
CA GLN A 72 12.35 -3.07 -20.70
C GLN A 72 12.45 -1.83 -21.58
N ASN A 73 13.17 -1.91 -22.71
CA ASN A 73 13.32 -0.79 -23.63
C ASN A 73 11.99 -0.39 -24.25
N ALA A 74 11.15 -1.34 -24.67
CA ALA A 74 9.82 -1.06 -25.18
C ALA A 74 8.93 -0.36 -24.15
N LEU A 75 8.98 -0.82 -22.88
CA LEU A 75 8.26 -0.18 -21.78
C LEU A 75 8.72 1.27 -21.57
N LEU A 76 10.04 1.50 -21.52
CA LEU A 76 10.62 2.83 -21.35
C LEU A 76 10.28 3.77 -22.51
N THR A 77 10.35 3.27 -23.76
CA THR A 77 9.96 4.04 -24.95
C THR A 77 8.46 4.38 -24.93
N ALA A 78 7.60 3.45 -24.52
CA ALA A 78 6.17 3.70 -24.41
C ALA A 78 5.87 4.80 -23.38
N LEU A 79 6.47 4.71 -22.18
CA LEU A 79 6.35 5.70 -21.11
C LEU A 79 6.88 7.08 -21.54
N ASP A 80 8.02 7.12 -22.22
CA ASP A 80 8.58 8.38 -22.71
C ASP A 80 7.65 9.05 -23.74
N SER A 81 7.02 8.26 -24.60
CA SER A 81 6.12 8.78 -25.62
C SER A 81 4.85 9.42 -25.05
N VAL A 82 4.44 9.10 -23.82
CA VAL A 82 3.28 9.71 -23.13
C VAL A 82 3.70 10.77 -22.09
N ARG A 83 5.00 10.99 -21.88
CA ARG A 83 5.54 11.81 -20.78
C ARG A 83 5.03 13.25 -20.74
N SER A 84 4.85 13.90 -21.89
CA SER A 84 4.51 15.33 -21.95
C SER A 84 3.02 15.64 -21.77
N GLY A 85 2.14 14.65 -21.95
CA GLY A 85 0.69 14.87 -21.94
C GLY A 85 -0.11 13.81 -21.19
N GLY A 86 0.56 12.87 -20.52
CA GLY A 86 -0.08 11.68 -19.95
C GLY A 86 -0.57 10.72 -21.04
N GLY A 87 -1.27 9.68 -20.60
CA GLY A 87 -1.81 8.65 -21.49
C GLY A 87 -1.82 7.27 -20.87
N THR A 88 -2.28 6.28 -21.63
CA THR A 88 -2.33 4.88 -21.21
C THR A 88 -1.19 4.10 -21.87
N VAL A 89 -0.40 3.41 -21.06
CA VAL A 89 0.60 2.43 -21.51
C VAL A 89 0.10 1.03 -21.16
N LYS A 90 -0.25 0.26 -22.19
CA LYS A 90 -0.74 -1.12 -22.08
C LYS A 90 0.39 -2.12 -22.28
N VAL A 91 0.61 -2.97 -21.29
CA VAL A 91 1.59 -4.05 -21.32
C VAL A 91 0.85 -5.37 -21.55
N PRO A 92 1.16 -6.12 -22.62
CA PRO A 92 0.50 -7.40 -22.89
C PRO A 92 0.88 -8.46 -21.84
N ALA A 93 0.23 -9.62 -21.91
CA ALA A 93 0.56 -10.75 -21.06
C ALA A 93 1.96 -11.28 -21.40
N CYS A 94 2.94 -10.96 -20.55
CA CYS A 94 4.31 -11.45 -20.62
C CYS A 94 5.12 -11.11 -19.39
N THR A 95 6.36 -11.59 -19.34
CA THR A 95 7.36 -11.19 -18.34
C THR A 95 8.37 -10.23 -18.95
N ILE A 96 8.58 -9.07 -18.33
CA ILE A 96 9.62 -8.12 -18.68
C ILE A 96 10.70 -8.16 -17.59
N ASN A 97 11.93 -8.46 -17.98
CA ASN A 97 13.08 -8.42 -17.08
C ASN A 97 13.54 -6.97 -16.90
N ILE A 98 13.56 -6.50 -15.66
CA ILE A 98 13.88 -5.13 -15.27
C ILE A 98 15.24 -5.08 -14.57
N ASN A 99 16.19 -4.35 -15.13
CA ASN A 99 17.55 -4.18 -14.61
C ASN A 99 17.86 -2.73 -14.19
N GLN A 100 16.91 -1.81 -14.35
CA GLN A 100 16.98 -0.43 -13.87
C GLN A 100 15.61 0.05 -13.41
N ASN A 101 15.55 1.19 -12.72
CA ASN A 101 14.25 1.74 -12.31
C ASN A 101 13.37 2.10 -13.52
N ILE A 102 12.05 1.92 -13.39
CA ILE A 102 11.05 2.37 -14.34
C ILE A 102 10.31 3.57 -13.74
N ASP A 103 10.63 4.77 -14.21
CA ASP A 103 9.96 6.01 -13.78
C ASP A 103 8.66 6.24 -14.57
N ILE A 104 7.53 6.32 -13.86
CA ILE A 104 6.19 6.52 -14.45
C ILE A 104 5.86 8.02 -14.43
N PRO A 105 5.64 8.68 -15.59
CA PRO A 105 5.32 10.10 -15.65
C PRO A 105 3.94 10.47 -15.08
N SER A 106 3.72 11.76 -14.80
CA SER A 106 2.40 12.30 -14.44
C SER A 106 1.32 12.04 -15.51
N GLY A 107 0.07 11.89 -15.08
CA GLY A 107 -1.08 11.68 -15.97
C GLY A 107 -1.11 10.31 -16.66
N VAL A 108 -0.27 9.36 -16.23
CA VAL A 108 -0.13 8.05 -16.87
C VAL A 108 -0.93 6.97 -16.15
N LEU A 109 -1.64 6.16 -16.94
CA LEU A 109 -2.13 4.84 -16.56
C LEU A 109 -1.16 3.78 -17.11
N LEU A 110 -0.45 3.07 -16.23
CA LEU A 110 0.28 1.86 -16.58
C LEU A 110 -0.61 0.65 -16.29
N GLU A 111 -1.00 -0.07 -17.34
CA GLU A 111 -1.94 -1.18 -17.28
C GLU A 111 -1.33 -2.46 -17.84
N GLY A 112 -1.32 -3.53 -17.06
CA GLY A 112 -1.01 -4.87 -17.55
C GLY A 112 -2.25 -5.65 -18.01
N ALA A 113 -2.05 -6.88 -18.49
CA ALA A 113 -3.11 -7.79 -18.90
C ALA A 113 -3.77 -8.56 -17.73
N GLY A 114 -3.36 -8.29 -16.49
CA GLY A 114 -3.83 -8.92 -15.25
C GLY A 114 -2.69 -9.41 -14.35
N ILE A 115 -3.01 -9.58 -13.07
CA ILE A 115 -2.13 -10.25 -12.08
C ILE A 115 -1.69 -11.61 -12.64
N SER A 116 -0.40 -11.94 -12.48
CA SER A 116 0.27 -13.14 -13.00
C SER A 116 0.34 -13.27 -14.53
N LYS A 117 -0.30 -12.39 -15.30
CA LYS A 117 -0.25 -12.38 -16.78
C LYS A 117 0.80 -11.42 -17.28
N THR A 118 0.80 -10.20 -16.76
CA THR A 118 1.86 -9.22 -16.96
C THR A 118 2.75 -9.21 -15.72
N LYS A 119 4.03 -9.49 -15.88
CA LYS A 119 4.99 -9.58 -14.78
C LYS A 119 6.19 -8.69 -15.06
N LEU A 120 6.48 -7.76 -14.15
CA LEU A 120 7.74 -7.02 -14.14
C LEU A 120 8.67 -7.69 -13.14
N GLN A 121 9.72 -8.33 -13.64
CA GLN A 121 10.61 -9.16 -12.83
C GLN A 121 11.99 -8.50 -12.71
N ALA A 122 12.44 -8.24 -11.50
CA ALA A 122 13.78 -7.73 -11.25
C ALA A 122 14.85 -8.72 -11.76
N SER A 123 15.91 -8.20 -12.38
CA SER A 123 17.13 -8.97 -12.58
C SER A 123 17.80 -9.23 -11.23
N SER A 124 18.51 -10.36 -11.12
CA SER A 124 19.17 -10.76 -9.86
C SER A 124 20.23 -9.78 -9.35
N SER A 125 20.76 -8.92 -10.21
CA SER A 125 21.75 -7.90 -9.87
C SER A 125 21.15 -6.54 -9.53
N PHE A 126 19.85 -6.33 -9.77
CA PHE A 126 19.20 -5.04 -9.56
C PHE A 126 18.72 -4.91 -8.10
N THR A 127 19.11 -3.83 -7.43
CA THR A 127 18.80 -3.56 -6.02
C THR A 127 17.96 -2.30 -5.79
N GLY A 128 17.52 -1.63 -6.86
CA GLY A 128 16.83 -0.34 -6.80
C GLY A 128 15.34 -0.43 -6.41
N ASN A 129 14.57 0.56 -6.86
CA ASN A 129 13.11 0.55 -6.79
C ASN A 129 12.59 0.20 -8.18
N LEU A 130 11.80 -0.87 -8.32
CA LEU A 130 11.45 -1.40 -9.64
C LEU A 130 10.55 -0.43 -10.41
N LEU A 131 9.39 -0.08 -9.85
CA LEU A 131 8.56 1.03 -10.34
C LEU A 131 8.74 2.26 -9.45
N ARG A 132 8.90 3.42 -10.06
CA ARG A 132 9.07 4.70 -9.38
C ARG A 132 8.06 5.74 -9.85
N ILE A 133 7.44 6.41 -8.88
CA ILE A 133 6.56 7.56 -9.08
C ILE A 133 7.15 8.67 -8.20
N TYR A 134 8.05 9.48 -8.77
CA TYR A 134 8.89 10.44 -8.04
C TYR A 134 8.67 11.88 -8.54
N HIS A 135 8.12 12.76 -7.70
CA HIS A 135 7.62 14.09 -8.10
C HIS A 135 6.64 14.05 -9.28
N GLN A 136 5.70 13.10 -9.23
CA GLN A 136 4.67 12.94 -10.26
C GLN A 136 3.27 13.04 -9.65
N GLU A 137 2.29 13.34 -10.49
CA GLU A 137 0.89 13.49 -10.11
C GLU A 137 -0.03 12.66 -11.02
N HIS A 138 -1.20 12.27 -10.52
CA HIS A 138 -2.25 11.65 -11.33
C HIS A 138 -1.76 10.38 -12.02
N VAL A 139 -1.25 9.42 -11.24
CA VAL A 139 -0.70 8.17 -11.76
C VAL A 139 -1.54 6.99 -11.30
N VAL A 140 -1.83 6.07 -12.22
CA VAL A 140 -2.46 4.79 -11.90
C VAL A 140 -1.57 3.65 -12.38
N VAL A 141 -1.35 2.66 -11.51
CA VAL A 141 -0.70 1.40 -11.85
C VAL A 141 -1.66 0.26 -11.58
N ARG A 142 -1.96 -0.56 -12.59
CA ARG A 142 -2.91 -1.68 -12.42
C ARG A 142 -2.64 -2.92 -13.23
N ASP A 143 -3.27 -4.01 -12.78
CA ASP A 143 -3.39 -5.27 -13.52
C ASP A 143 -2.05 -5.92 -13.90
N LEU A 144 -1.11 -5.93 -12.96
CA LEU A 144 0.21 -6.53 -13.17
C LEU A 144 0.78 -7.14 -11.89
N SER A 145 1.79 -7.99 -12.05
CA SER A 145 2.62 -8.50 -10.96
C SER A 145 4.00 -7.86 -10.98
N ILE A 146 4.55 -7.63 -9.79
CA ILE A 146 5.93 -7.23 -9.56
C ILE A 146 6.61 -8.35 -8.79
N ASP A 147 7.71 -8.85 -9.32
CA ASP A 147 8.56 -9.85 -8.67
C ASP A 147 9.93 -9.26 -8.41
N GLY A 148 10.23 -9.06 -7.14
CA GLY A 148 11.47 -8.45 -6.72
C GLY A 148 12.71 -9.33 -6.81
N GLY A 149 12.56 -10.62 -7.13
CA GLY A 149 13.68 -11.57 -7.25
C GLY A 149 14.52 -11.72 -5.97
N GLY A 150 14.06 -11.16 -4.85
CA GLY A 150 14.74 -11.10 -3.57
C GLY A 150 15.92 -10.13 -3.51
N SER A 151 16.07 -9.21 -4.46
CA SER A 151 17.22 -8.27 -4.51
C SER A 151 16.81 -6.80 -4.45
N ILE A 152 15.59 -6.44 -4.87
CA ILE A 152 15.17 -5.03 -4.93
C ILE A 152 14.83 -4.45 -3.56
N SER A 153 15.11 -3.16 -3.39
CA SER A 153 14.73 -2.42 -2.19
C SER A 153 13.22 -2.17 -2.10
N THR A 154 12.54 -1.91 -3.22
CA THR A 154 11.08 -1.72 -3.25
C THR A 154 10.47 -2.14 -4.59
N GLY A 155 9.33 -2.84 -4.57
CA GLY A 155 8.54 -3.12 -5.77
C GLY A 155 7.97 -1.86 -6.42
N ILE A 156 7.08 -1.16 -5.72
CA ILE A 156 6.54 0.16 -6.12
C ILE A 156 6.97 1.22 -5.11
N SER A 157 7.66 2.26 -5.58
CA SER A 157 8.07 3.39 -4.75
C SER A 157 7.43 4.68 -5.25
N THR A 158 6.62 5.30 -4.40
CA THR A 158 6.01 6.61 -4.61
C THR A 158 6.63 7.61 -3.65
N GLN A 159 7.12 8.75 -4.15
CA GLN A 159 7.74 9.77 -3.30
C GLN A 159 7.48 11.17 -3.83
N TYR A 160 7.09 12.09 -2.94
CA TYR A 160 6.75 13.48 -3.28
C TYR A 160 5.65 13.53 -4.35
N SER A 161 4.60 12.74 -4.21
CA SER A 161 3.61 12.55 -5.26
C SER A 161 2.19 12.84 -4.82
N HIS A 162 1.32 13.15 -5.77
CA HIS A 162 -0.08 13.50 -5.50
C HIS A 162 -1.00 12.69 -6.40
N ASN A 163 -2.08 12.17 -5.82
CA ASN A 163 -3.17 11.52 -6.53
C ASN A 163 -2.70 10.27 -7.30
N VAL A 164 -2.23 9.28 -6.53
CA VAL A 164 -1.67 8.03 -7.06
C VAL A 164 -2.51 6.85 -6.62
N MET A 165 -2.81 5.94 -7.54
CA MET A 165 -3.53 4.69 -7.27
C MET A 165 -2.73 3.48 -7.72
N VAL A 166 -2.65 2.49 -6.84
CA VAL A 166 -2.18 1.13 -7.14
C VAL A 166 -3.36 0.17 -6.97
N GLU A 167 -3.75 -0.49 -8.05
CA GLU A 167 -4.98 -1.28 -8.09
C GLU A 167 -4.74 -2.64 -8.75
N ARG A 168 -5.22 -3.73 -8.15
CA ARG A 168 -5.06 -5.08 -8.72
C ARG A 168 -3.60 -5.36 -9.10
N VAL A 169 -2.71 -5.07 -8.17
CA VAL A 169 -1.27 -5.36 -8.29
C VAL A 169 -0.87 -6.43 -7.29
N ASP A 170 -0.02 -7.35 -7.71
CA ASP A 170 0.60 -8.35 -6.84
C ASP A 170 2.10 -8.06 -6.73
N ALA A 171 2.57 -7.57 -5.58
CA ALA A 171 3.96 -7.16 -5.35
C ALA A 171 4.66 -8.10 -4.36
N GLY A 172 5.49 -8.99 -4.89
CA GLY A 172 6.13 -10.06 -4.12
C GLY A 172 7.66 -10.06 -4.17
N ASN A 173 8.27 -10.81 -3.25
CA ASN A 173 9.71 -11.16 -3.25
C ASN A 173 10.67 -9.95 -3.30
N ALA A 174 10.34 -8.81 -2.71
CA ALA A 174 11.32 -7.74 -2.52
C ALA A 174 12.29 -8.09 -1.39
N ASP A 175 13.54 -7.60 -1.44
CA ASP A 175 14.40 -7.65 -0.25
C ASP A 175 13.88 -6.68 0.81
N GLY A 176 13.55 -5.45 0.38
CA GLY A 176 12.93 -4.42 1.21
C GLY A 176 11.40 -4.54 1.22
N ALA A 177 10.68 -3.50 0.77
CA ALA A 177 9.21 -3.47 0.85
C ALA A 177 8.53 -3.85 -0.48
N GLY A 178 7.34 -4.44 -0.45
CA GLY A 178 6.57 -4.64 -1.68
C GLY A 178 6.13 -3.32 -2.29
N MET A 179 5.54 -2.45 -1.47
CA MET A 179 5.14 -1.09 -1.85
C MET A 179 5.59 -0.09 -0.79
N ARG A 180 5.98 1.10 -1.25
CA ARG A 180 6.38 2.20 -0.39
C ARG A 180 5.83 3.50 -0.94
N PHE A 181 5.24 4.31 -0.08
CA PHE A 181 4.81 5.66 -0.44
C PHE A 181 5.25 6.64 0.63
N ARG A 182 5.84 7.75 0.23
CA ARG A 182 6.41 8.75 1.14
C ARG A 182 6.12 10.15 0.65
N TYR A 183 6.01 11.08 1.57
CA TYR A 183 5.80 12.49 1.30
C TYR A 183 4.67 12.74 0.29
N SER A 184 3.58 11.98 0.36
CA SER A 184 2.58 11.92 -0.71
C SER A 184 1.19 12.35 -0.24
N ARG A 185 0.28 12.69 -1.15
CA ARG A 185 -1.12 12.98 -0.79
C ARG A 185 -2.10 12.37 -1.78
N ASN A 186 -3.31 12.04 -1.32
CA ASN A 186 -4.35 11.37 -2.13
C ASN A 186 -3.84 10.03 -2.70
N PHE A 187 -3.39 9.13 -1.82
CA PHE A 187 -2.82 7.85 -2.23
C PHE A 187 -3.79 6.69 -1.98
N THR A 188 -3.97 5.78 -2.94
CA THR A 188 -4.81 4.60 -2.76
C THR A 188 -4.10 3.31 -3.16
N VAL A 189 -4.23 2.28 -2.32
CA VAL A 189 -3.92 0.88 -2.69
C VAL A 189 -5.16 0.03 -2.51
N ARG A 190 -5.58 -0.68 -3.57
CA ARG A 190 -6.77 -1.52 -3.51
C ARG A 190 -6.70 -2.79 -4.33
N TYR A 191 -7.47 -3.80 -3.90
CA TYR A 191 -7.57 -5.10 -4.58
C TYR A 191 -6.20 -5.73 -4.88
N SER A 192 -5.20 -5.41 -4.07
CA SER A 192 -3.79 -5.72 -4.33
C SER A 192 -3.25 -6.68 -3.27
N ALA A 193 -2.10 -7.28 -3.57
CA ALA A 193 -1.38 -8.11 -2.63
C ALA A 193 0.07 -7.61 -2.47
N SER A 194 0.59 -7.75 -1.27
CA SER A 194 2.03 -7.61 -1.02
C SER A 194 2.53 -8.68 -0.08
N HIS A 195 3.54 -9.43 -0.51
CA HIS A 195 3.94 -10.65 0.18
C HIS A 195 5.41 -11.03 0.01
N ASP A 196 5.86 -11.91 0.90
CA ASP A 196 7.20 -12.50 0.87
C ASP A 196 8.34 -11.47 0.76
N ALA A 197 8.12 -10.25 1.27
CA ALA A 197 9.19 -9.27 1.48
C ALA A 197 10.18 -9.83 2.51
N LYS A 198 11.48 -9.89 2.19
CA LYS A 198 12.45 -10.60 3.04
C LYS A 198 12.70 -9.91 4.38
N THR A 199 13.02 -8.62 4.34
CA THR A 199 13.55 -7.90 5.52
C THR A 199 12.62 -6.81 6.03
N TYR A 200 11.61 -6.40 5.25
CA TYR A 200 10.76 -5.25 5.55
C TYR A 200 9.26 -5.57 5.41
N HIS A 201 8.46 -4.56 5.11
CA HIS A 201 7.01 -4.56 5.16
C HIS A 201 6.38 -4.96 3.82
N GLY A 202 5.11 -5.37 3.85
CA GLY A 202 4.30 -5.44 2.63
C GLY A 202 4.12 -4.04 2.04
N ILE A 203 3.45 -3.17 2.80
CA ILE A 203 3.31 -1.75 2.51
C ILE A 203 3.99 -0.92 3.59
N GLY A 204 4.78 0.10 3.20
CA GLY A 204 5.43 1.01 4.13
C GLY A 204 5.29 2.48 3.74
N THR A 205 4.83 3.33 4.65
CA THR A 205 5.05 4.77 4.60
C THR A 205 5.80 5.21 5.83
N LYS A 206 6.93 5.86 5.60
CA LYS A 206 7.75 6.46 6.65
C LYS A 206 8.21 7.81 6.18
N ASP A 207 7.57 8.83 6.71
CA ASP A 207 7.87 10.22 6.43
C ASP A 207 8.66 10.81 7.57
N CYS A 208 9.55 11.72 7.20
CA CYS A 208 10.62 12.22 8.04
C CYS A 208 11.53 11.14 8.66
N PHE A 209 12.83 11.26 8.39
CA PHE A 209 13.84 10.44 9.04
C PHE A 209 14.83 11.36 9.73
N PRO A 210 14.62 11.70 11.01
CA PRO A 210 15.59 12.52 11.71
C PRO A 210 16.96 11.84 11.71
N LYS A 211 17.97 12.56 11.25
CA LYS A 211 19.38 12.22 11.44
C LYS A 211 19.71 12.52 12.90
N SER A 212 20.52 11.67 13.51
CA SER A 212 20.85 11.73 14.94
C SER A 212 21.46 13.06 15.42
N SER A 213 21.88 13.95 14.52
CA SER A 213 22.49 15.24 14.83
C SER A 213 21.53 16.43 14.73
N THR A 214 20.32 16.26 14.18
CA THR A 214 19.36 17.35 13.94
C THR A 214 18.10 17.09 14.76
N PRO A 215 17.62 18.06 15.55
CA PRO A 215 16.36 17.90 16.28
C PRO A 215 15.20 17.56 15.33
N ASP A 216 14.31 16.66 15.74
CA ASP A 216 13.15 16.22 14.94
C ASP A 216 12.32 17.42 14.47
N GLU A 217 12.13 18.43 15.32
CA GLU A 217 11.41 19.66 14.98
C GLU A 217 12.03 20.44 13.82
N GLN A 218 13.33 20.27 13.54
CA GLN A 218 14.01 20.94 12.42
C GLN A 218 13.98 20.10 11.14
N GLU A 219 14.11 18.78 11.25
CA GLU A 219 14.12 17.87 10.08
C GLU A 219 12.72 17.45 9.63
N CYS A 220 11.74 17.54 10.54
CA CYS A 220 10.34 17.23 10.30
C CYS A 220 9.43 18.47 10.36
N ALA A 221 9.99 19.68 10.31
CA ALA A 221 9.23 20.90 10.08
C ALA A 221 8.93 21.09 8.59
N ASP A 222 7.84 21.83 8.30
CA ASP A 222 7.36 22.15 6.94
C ASP A 222 8.41 22.86 6.05
N SER A 223 9.53 23.31 6.63
CA SER A 223 10.69 23.89 5.92
C SER A 223 11.67 22.85 5.34
N ALA A 224 11.47 21.55 5.54
CA ALA A 224 12.39 20.46 5.17
C ALA A 224 12.51 20.14 3.65
N GLY A 225 12.39 21.15 2.78
CA GLY A 225 12.58 21.04 1.33
C GLY A 225 11.27 21.02 0.53
N SER A 226 11.39 20.96 -0.81
CA SER A 226 10.21 20.93 -1.69
C SER A 226 9.54 19.56 -1.62
N VAL A 227 8.44 19.48 -0.88
CA VAL A 227 7.56 18.30 -0.83
C VAL A 227 6.52 18.31 -1.95
N SER A 228 6.52 19.34 -2.80
CA SER A 228 5.62 19.45 -3.95
C SER A 228 5.92 18.36 -4.98
N PRO A 229 4.90 17.72 -5.58
CA PRO A 229 3.45 17.94 -5.39
C PRO A 229 2.79 17.29 -4.16
N GLY A 230 3.53 16.49 -3.39
CA GLY A 230 3.03 15.81 -2.20
C GLY A 230 2.95 16.68 -0.93
N ALA A 231 3.27 16.07 0.21
CA ALA A 231 3.17 16.68 1.54
C ALA A 231 4.32 16.18 2.44
N LEU A 232 4.72 16.93 3.47
CA LEU A 232 5.79 16.50 4.36
C LEU A 232 5.44 15.22 5.14
N TRP A 233 4.19 15.11 5.53
CA TRP A 233 3.62 13.92 6.12
C TRP A 233 2.55 13.43 5.18
N THR A 234 2.66 12.17 4.77
CA THR A 234 1.73 11.58 3.84
C THR A 234 0.35 11.70 4.43
N ASN A 235 -0.60 12.21 3.64
CA ASN A 235 -1.95 12.43 4.10
C ASN A 235 -3.01 12.07 3.05
N ASN A 236 -4.25 11.95 3.51
CA ASN A 236 -5.40 11.61 2.68
C ASN A 236 -5.16 10.31 1.89
N TYR A 237 -5.01 9.19 2.60
CA TYR A 237 -4.72 7.90 1.97
C TYR A 237 -5.79 6.85 2.28
N ALA A 238 -5.96 5.88 1.37
CA ALA A 238 -6.86 4.76 1.56
C ALA A 238 -6.20 3.43 1.16
N ILE A 239 -6.25 2.44 2.05
CA ILE A 239 -5.71 1.09 1.82
C ILE A 239 -6.84 0.12 2.09
N TYR A 240 -7.40 -0.49 1.05
CA TYR A 240 -8.56 -1.37 1.24
C TYR A 240 -8.63 -2.58 0.32
N SER A 241 -9.27 -3.63 0.79
CA SER A 241 -9.44 -4.88 0.03
C SER A 241 -8.12 -5.51 -0.41
N ASN A 242 -7.06 -5.39 0.40
CA ASN A 242 -5.74 -5.92 0.10
C ASN A 242 -5.37 -7.14 0.95
N ARG A 243 -4.38 -7.89 0.49
CA ARG A 243 -3.76 -9.00 1.25
C ARG A 243 -2.29 -8.71 1.53
N PHE A 244 -1.89 -8.74 2.79
CA PHE A 244 -0.51 -8.54 3.23
C PHE A 244 -0.03 -9.76 4.01
N TYR A 245 0.87 -10.55 3.44
CA TYR A 245 1.23 -11.83 4.06
C TYR A 245 2.69 -12.24 3.91
N LYS A 246 3.19 -12.96 4.92
CA LYS A 246 4.56 -13.50 4.95
C LYS A 246 5.67 -12.46 4.73
N ASN A 247 5.41 -11.19 5.08
CA ASN A 247 6.43 -10.16 5.04
C ASN A 247 7.36 -10.26 6.26
N GLY A 248 8.63 -9.91 6.06
CA GLY A 248 9.70 -10.02 7.05
C GLY A 248 9.39 -9.26 8.34
N GLU A 249 8.74 -8.10 8.22
CA GLU A 249 8.25 -7.31 9.34
C GLU A 249 6.71 -7.15 9.35
N TYR A 250 6.20 -6.02 8.87
CA TYR A 250 4.80 -5.64 9.01
C TYR A 250 4.01 -5.96 7.73
N GLY A 251 2.74 -6.29 7.84
CA GLY A 251 1.84 -6.24 6.68
C GLY A 251 1.70 -4.80 6.16
N LEU A 252 1.46 -3.87 7.10
CA LEU A 252 1.39 -2.43 6.85
C LEU A 252 2.15 -1.66 7.94
N ASP A 253 3.11 -0.81 7.54
CA ASP A 253 3.76 0.19 8.39
C ASP A 253 3.40 1.59 7.88
N SER A 254 2.79 2.44 8.71
CA SER A 254 2.21 3.70 8.27
C SER A 254 2.48 4.88 9.22
N HIS A 255 3.44 5.74 8.87
CA HIS A 255 3.72 7.03 9.50
C HIS A 255 2.99 8.19 8.82
N SER A 256 1.66 8.12 8.75
CA SER A 256 0.85 9.01 7.92
C SER A 256 -0.41 9.48 8.63
N SER A 257 -1.03 10.54 8.12
CA SER A 257 -2.23 11.16 8.69
C SER A 257 -3.42 11.07 7.73
N ASP A 258 -4.64 11.29 8.23
CA ASP A 258 -5.88 11.34 7.44
C ASP A 258 -6.03 10.09 6.55
N GLY A 259 -6.17 8.94 7.19
CA GLY A 259 -6.08 7.63 6.54
C GLY A 259 -7.27 6.73 6.81
N GLU A 260 -7.60 5.90 5.83
CA GLU A 260 -8.61 4.85 5.95
C GLU A 260 -8.03 3.49 5.55
N VAL A 261 -8.08 2.53 6.47
CA VAL A 261 -7.59 1.16 6.27
C VAL A 261 -8.77 0.20 6.46
N ALA A 262 -9.28 -0.35 5.37
CA ALA A 262 -10.59 -1.03 5.37
C ALA A 262 -10.60 -2.40 4.68
N GLY A 263 -11.18 -3.42 5.30
CA GLY A 263 -11.45 -4.69 4.61
C GLY A 263 -10.21 -5.49 4.18
N ASN A 264 -9.04 -5.23 4.75
CA ASN A 264 -7.80 -5.91 4.38
C ASN A 264 -7.61 -7.21 5.17
N VAL A 265 -6.76 -8.11 4.66
CA VAL A 265 -6.26 -9.28 5.38
C VAL A 265 -4.75 -9.13 5.61
N MET A 266 -4.31 -9.26 6.85
CA MET A 266 -2.92 -9.17 7.27
C MET A 266 -2.53 -10.42 8.06
N GLU A 267 -1.79 -11.34 7.45
CA GLU A 267 -1.51 -12.65 8.04
C GLU A 267 -0.09 -13.17 7.87
N GLY A 268 0.42 -13.89 8.87
CA GLY A 268 1.72 -14.55 8.78
C GLY A 268 2.92 -13.61 8.65
N ASN A 269 2.75 -12.32 8.94
CA ASN A 269 3.85 -11.36 9.03
C ASN A 269 4.53 -11.46 10.41
N ARG A 270 5.64 -10.74 10.64
CA ARG A 270 6.13 -10.57 12.02
C ARG A 270 5.12 -9.80 12.86
N TYR A 271 4.56 -8.73 12.30
CA TYR A 271 3.53 -7.89 12.89
C TYR A 271 2.43 -7.63 11.87
N GLY A 272 1.18 -7.50 12.28
CA GLY A 272 0.08 -7.21 11.34
C GLY A 272 0.18 -5.79 10.78
N THR A 273 0.02 -4.80 11.65
CA THR A 273 0.05 -3.37 11.30
C THR A 273 0.85 -2.55 12.30
N LYS A 274 1.32 -1.40 11.84
CA LYS A 274 1.99 -0.41 12.66
C LYS A 274 1.61 0.99 12.19
N PHE A 275 1.24 1.85 13.13
CA PHE A 275 0.75 3.22 12.90
C PHE A 275 1.46 4.22 13.83
N PRO A 276 2.76 4.44 13.64
CA PRO A 276 3.48 5.44 14.39
C PRO A 276 3.14 6.83 13.87
N ASP A 277 3.21 7.81 14.76
CA ASP A 277 2.99 9.22 14.44
C ASP A 277 1.64 9.54 13.75
N ALA A 278 0.72 8.58 13.75
CA ALA A 278 -0.41 8.59 12.87
C ALA A 278 -1.59 9.37 13.46
N SER A 279 -2.21 10.22 12.65
CA SER A 279 -3.32 11.05 13.11
C SER A 279 -4.56 10.92 12.21
N ASN A 280 -5.75 11.00 12.82
CA ASN A 280 -7.03 10.91 12.12
C ASN A 280 -7.12 9.65 11.24
N LEU A 281 -7.07 8.47 11.88
CA LEU A 281 -7.10 7.19 11.19
C LEU A 281 -8.39 6.41 11.47
N TRP A 282 -8.96 5.84 10.42
CA TRP A 282 -10.07 4.89 10.49
C TRP A 282 -9.60 3.52 10.05
N ILE A 283 -9.60 2.56 10.97
CA ILE A 283 -9.11 1.20 10.74
C ILE A 283 -10.27 0.25 11.03
N HIS A 284 -10.84 -0.38 10.00
CA HIS A 284 -12.05 -1.17 10.19
C HIS A 284 -12.24 -2.34 9.25
N HIS A 285 -13.00 -3.33 9.73
CA HIS A 285 -13.29 -4.55 8.95
C HIS A 285 -12.02 -5.25 8.46
N ASN A 286 -10.88 -5.03 9.10
CA ASN A 286 -9.65 -5.72 8.75
C ASN A 286 -9.56 -7.02 9.52
N ARG A 287 -8.96 -8.02 8.89
CA ARG A 287 -8.59 -9.29 9.49
C ARG A 287 -7.10 -9.32 9.74
N ILE A 288 -6.69 -9.09 10.98
CA ILE A 288 -5.29 -9.02 11.41
C ILE A 288 -4.98 -10.26 12.25
N VAL A 289 -4.52 -11.32 11.58
CA VAL A 289 -4.52 -12.66 12.17
C VAL A 289 -3.21 -13.40 12.03
N ASN A 290 -2.89 -14.26 12.99
CA ASN A 290 -1.75 -15.20 12.91
C ASN A 290 -0.40 -14.53 12.59
N ASN A 291 -0.18 -13.29 13.07
CA ASN A 291 1.13 -12.63 12.98
C ASN A 291 2.02 -13.07 14.15
N ARG A 292 3.32 -13.23 13.89
CA ARG A 292 4.26 -13.87 14.84
C ARG A 292 4.35 -13.15 16.18
N GLU A 293 4.25 -11.83 16.18
CA GLU A 293 4.34 -10.99 17.37
C GLU A 293 3.03 -10.25 17.66
N TRP A 294 2.78 -9.07 17.06
CA TRP A 294 1.63 -8.23 17.41
C TRP A 294 0.64 -8.14 16.26
N GLY A 295 -0.65 -7.95 16.60
CA GLY A 295 -1.66 -7.58 15.62
C GLY A 295 -1.43 -6.17 15.11
N SER A 296 -1.66 -5.16 15.94
CA SER A 296 -1.42 -3.75 15.61
C SER A 296 -0.49 -3.07 16.64
N HIS A 297 0.30 -2.08 16.21
CA HIS A 297 1.19 -1.30 17.08
C HIS A 297 1.09 0.21 16.82
N LEU A 298 0.89 1.01 17.88
CA LEU A 298 0.78 2.46 17.82
C LEU A 298 1.74 3.10 18.83
N TYR A 299 2.55 4.06 18.37
CA TYR A 299 3.53 4.78 19.20
C TYR A 299 4.07 6.02 18.49
N ALA A 300 4.68 6.97 19.21
CA ALA A 300 5.41 8.06 18.58
C ALA A 300 6.84 7.62 18.22
N THR A 301 7.33 7.96 17.03
CA THR A 301 8.73 7.78 16.63
C THR A 301 9.52 9.07 16.58
N VAL A 302 8.84 10.22 16.57
CA VAL A 302 9.45 11.55 16.67
C VAL A 302 9.00 12.26 17.95
N ASP A 303 9.88 13.03 18.56
CA ASP A 303 9.58 13.83 19.75
C ASP A 303 8.92 15.16 19.38
N ILE A 304 7.77 15.07 18.70
CA ILE A 304 6.94 16.21 18.30
C ILE A 304 5.53 15.95 18.83
N ALA A 305 5.10 16.71 19.84
CA ALA A 305 3.83 16.45 20.53
C ALA A 305 2.62 16.40 19.58
N ALA A 306 2.59 17.27 18.57
CA ALA A 306 1.53 17.30 17.55
C ALA A 306 1.54 16.08 16.61
N ARG A 307 2.63 15.31 16.59
CA ARG A 307 2.79 14.07 15.83
C ARG A 307 2.60 12.83 16.68
N ALA A 308 2.39 12.93 17.99
CA ALA A 308 1.96 11.77 18.77
C ALA A 308 0.68 11.17 18.15
N PRO A 309 0.56 9.83 18.04
CA PRO A 309 -0.64 9.22 17.49
C PRO A 309 -1.92 9.75 18.13
N HIS A 310 -2.88 10.21 17.31
CA HIS A 310 -4.14 10.73 17.84
C HIS A 310 -5.34 10.58 16.91
N ASN A 311 -6.55 10.53 17.49
CA ASN A 311 -7.81 10.35 16.77
C ASN A 311 -7.78 9.09 15.89
N VAL A 312 -7.38 7.97 16.48
CA VAL A 312 -7.32 6.68 15.80
C VAL A 312 -8.51 5.83 16.23
N VAL A 313 -9.32 5.40 15.26
CA VAL A 313 -10.53 4.62 15.50
C VAL A 313 -10.35 3.23 14.90
N PHE A 314 -10.37 2.22 15.76
CA PHE A 314 -10.55 0.83 15.37
C PHE A 314 -12.01 0.45 15.53
N TYR A 315 -12.64 -0.09 14.50
CA TYR A 315 -13.99 -0.65 14.63
C TYR A 315 -14.23 -1.89 13.76
N GLU A 316 -14.96 -2.86 14.29
CA GLU A 316 -15.34 -4.08 13.56
C GLU A 316 -14.15 -4.83 12.92
N ASN A 317 -12.97 -4.81 13.55
CA ASN A 317 -11.80 -5.58 13.09
C ASN A 317 -11.76 -6.97 13.74
N GLU A 318 -11.39 -7.99 12.97
CA GLU A 318 -11.03 -9.31 13.49
C GLU A 318 -9.54 -9.34 13.81
N ILE A 319 -9.18 -9.28 15.10
CA ILE A 319 -7.79 -9.36 15.55
C ILE A 319 -7.60 -10.59 16.44
N SER A 320 -6.99 -11.64 15.91
CA SER A 320 -6.92 -12.94 16.59
C SER A 320 -5.65 -13.72 16.22
N GLY A 321 -5.25 -14.70 17.05
CA GLY A 321 -4.13 -15.60 16.73
C GLY A 321 -2.74 -14.95 16.62
N ASN A 322 -2.59 -13.66 16.94
CA ASN A 322 -1.29 -12.98 16.99
C ASN A 322 -0.54 -13.35 18.27
N GLY A 323 0.79 -13.27 18.27
CA GLY A 323 1.67 -13.64 19.38
C GLY A 323 1.35 -12.94 20.71
N SER A 324 2.02 -11.81 21.02
CA SER A 324 1.98 -11.20 22.36
C SER A 324 0.76 -10.31 22.61
N TYR A 325 0.36 -9.51 21.63
CA TYR A 325 -0.68 -8.49 21.81
C TYR A 325 -1.57 -8.37 20.57
N PRO A 326 -2.90 -8.38 20.71
CA PRO A 326 -3.80 -8.00 19.62
C PRO A 326 -3.53 -6.56 19.17
N ILE A 327 -3.42 -5.64 20.12
CA ILE A 327 -3.04 -4.24 19.90
C ILE A 327 -2.04 -3.85 21.00
N MET A 328 -0.88 -3.33 20.59
CA MET A 328 0.10 -2.69 21.47
C MET A 328 0.06 -1.18 21.28
N MET A 329 -0.03 -0.43 22.38
CA MET A 329 0.02 1.04 22.36
C MET A 329 1.09 1.53 23.33
N ARG A 330 1.91 2.49 22.90
CA ARG A 330 2.91 3.15 23.75
C ARG A 330 2.61 4.64 23.82
N ALA A 331 2.78 5.21 25.01
CA ALA A 331 2.63 6.64 25.21
C ALA A 331 3.75 7.43 24.48
N PRO A 332 3.47 8.65 23.98
CA PRO A 332 2.15 9.29 23.97
C PRO A 332 1.26 8.75 22.83
N ALA A 333 -0.01 8.46 23.14
CA ALA A 333 -1.05 8.16 22.16
C ALA A 333 -2.39 8.64 22.74
N ASN A 334 -3.10 9.50 22.01
CA ASN A 334 -4.26 10.23 22.52
C ASN A 334 -5.52 9.89 21.72
N ASN A 335 -6.71 9.87 22.34
CA ASN A 335 -7.98 9.67 21.63
C ASN A 335 -7.97 8.43 20.71
N VAL A 336 -7.53 7.29 21.24
CA VAL A 336 -7.61 6.00 20.54
C VAL A 336 -8.89 5.30 20.96
N TYR A 337 -9.74 4.99 19.99
CA TYR A 337 -11.05 4.37 20.19
C TYR A 337 -11.05 2.95 19.67
N LEU A 338 -11.52 2.01 20.50
CA LEU A 338 -11.76 0.62 20.12
C LEU A 338 -13.26 0.37 20.21
N ILE A 339 -13.92 0.22 19.08
CA ILE A 339 -15.37 0.02 18.96
C ILE A 339 -15.61 -1.41 18.49
N ASN A 340 -16.31 -2.19 19.30
CA ASN A 340 -16.71 -3.55 18.96
C ASN A 340 -18.06 -3.56 18.25
#